data_AF-A0A7W1FVE9-F1
#
_entry.id   AF-A0A7W1FVE9-F1
#
_cell.length_a   1.000
_cell.length_b   1.000
_cell.length_c   1.000
_cell.angle_alpha   90.00
_cell.angle_beta   90.00
_cell.angle_gamma   90.00
#
_symmetry.space_group_name_H-M   'P 1'
#
loop_
_entity.id
_entity.type
_entity.pdbx_description
1 polymer ?
#
loop_
_entity_poly.entity_id
_entity_poly.type
_entity_poly.pdbx_seq_one_letter_code
_entity_poly.pdbx_strand_id
1 'polypeptide(L)'
;IPSRVRVHAESALDGRSLGEVDLPVETGMRPIALRSEDDWNFDPEPEDVLRAGDVLFLQGPPEGVTEVRELAGARPLGDAPEPAPNAGELSEIDRAVDILIEMKNLSEVAVGLAYSALLYGDAGLAREVIAIEDEMDEMRYRLERWVLLAAPRVEDSSRLRGLLHLATASETIADCAMEMVWVVEKGEEVHPVLSAAIGESDEIVLKLTVSPGSPADGKTLDSLKIETETGMYALAVNRGGRWTYRPRDTYRLQGGDSLLVTGAPEGLEPLAELFGQELEDSP
;
A
#
# COMPACT_ATOMS: atom_id res chain seq x y z
N ILE A 1 1.84 6.88 5.61
CA ILE A 1 1.00 6.15 6.59
C ILE A 1 -0.50 6.36 6.36
N PRO A 2 -1.33 5.31 6.48
CA PRO A 2 -2.78 5.46 6.47
C PRO A 2 -3.26 6.09 7.77
N SER A 3 -4.25 6.96 7.69
CA SER A 3 -4.85 7.67 8.81
C SER A 3 -6.35 7.80 8.62
N ARG A 4 -7.08 7.94 9.74
CA ARG A 4 -8.51 8.24 9.72
C ARG A 4 -8.82 9.42 10.61
N VAL A 5 -9.75 10.26 10.17
CA VAL A 5 -10.25 11.38 10.95
C VAL A 5 -11.75 11.53 10.76
N ARG A 6 -12.47 11.88 11.84
CA ARG A 6 -13.88 12.25 11.76
C ARG A 6 -13.97 13.76 11.66
N VAL A 7 -14.76 14.24 10.70
CA VAL A 7 -15.09 15.66 10.56
C VAL A 7 -16.04 16.05 11.69
N HIS A 8 -15.61 16.97 12.54
CA HIS A 8 -16.46 17.53 13.60
C HIS A 8 -17.28 18.71 13.10
N ALA A 9 -18.45 18.91 13.70
CA ALA A 9 -19.28 20.09 13.43
C ALA A 9 -18.49 21.37 13.69
N GLU A 10 -18.68 22.37 12.82
CA GLU A 10 -17.99 23.68 12.88
C GLU A 10 -16.46 23.59 12.71
N SER A 11 -15.93 22.45 12.25
CA SER A 11 -14.52 22.31 11.90
C SER A 11 -14.18 23.02 10.59
N ALA A 12 -12.90 23.21 10.30
CA ALA A 12 -12.46 23.84 9.05
C ALA A 12 -12.78 23.02 7.80
N LEU A 13 -13.13 21.74 7.96
CA LEU A 13 -13.57 20.84 6.91
C LEU A 13 -15.10 20.82 6.74
N ASP A 14 -15.88 21.19 7.76
CA ASP A 14 -17.33 21.06 7.73
C ASP A 14 -17.97 22.02 6.71
N GLY A 15 -18.65 21.46 5.71
CA GLY A 15 -19.34 22.20 4.66
C GLY A 15 -18.48 22.65 3.48
N ARG A 16 -17.22 22.20 3.40
CA ARG A 16 -16.30 22.51 2.28
C ARG A 16 -16.07 21.29 1.40
N SER A 17 -15.77 21.52 0.12
CA SER A 17 -15.39 20.43 -0.78
C SER A 17 -13.92 20.04 -0.62
N LEU A 18 -13.58 18.80 -1.00
CA LEU A 18 -12.19 18.33 -0.98
C LEU A 18 -11.26 19.21 -1.83
N GLY A 19 -11.72 19.67 -2.99
CA GLY A 19 -10.98 20.58 -3.86
C GLY A 19 -10.80 21.98 -3.26
N GLU A 20 -11.74 22.46 -2.45
CA GLU A 20 -11.58 23.74 -1.75
C GLU A 20 -10.57 23.67 -0.60
N VAL A 21 -10.49 22.52 0.07
CA VAL A 21 -9.59 22.32 1.21
C VAL A 21 -8.17 21.98 0.75
N ASP A 22 -8.03 21.24 -0.35
CA ASP A 22 -6.76 20.81 -0.95
C ASP A 22 -5.80 20.16 0.08
N LEU A 23 -6.32 19.13 0.77
CA LEU A 23 -5.59 18.38 1.80
C LEU A 23 -4.20 17.87 1.33
N PRO A 24 -4.02 17.38 0.09
CA PRO A 24 -2.70 16.99 -0.39
C PRO A 24 -1.68 18.13 -0.36
N VAL A 25 -2.07 19.35 -0.72
CA VAL A 25 -1.18 20.52 -0.71
C VAL A 25 -0.97 21.05 0.70
N GLU A 26 -2.05 21.19 1.47
CA GLU A 26 -2.00 21.80 2.80
C GLU A 26 -1.30 20.91 3.84
N THR A 27 -1.39 19.59 3.70
CA THR A 27 -0.95 18.64 4.74
C THR A 27 -0.10 17.48 4.23
N GLY A 28 0.06 17.32 2.91
CA GLY A 28 0.67 16.14 2.32
C GLY A 28 -0.19 14.87 2.39
N MET A 29 -1.40 14.95 2.96
CA MET A 29 -2.29 13.80 3.14
C MET A 29 -3.32 13.72 2.01
N ARG A 30 -3.29 12.63 1.26
CA ARG A 30 -4.25 12.35 0.18
C ARG A 30 -5.47 11.62 0.72
N PRO A 31 -6.71 12.13 0.51
CA PRO A 31 -7.92 11.35 0.76
C PRO A 31 -7.96 10.10 -0.13
N ILE A 32 -8.25 8.95 0.46
CA ILE A 32 -8.36 7.67 -0.25
C ILE A 32 -9.75 7.05 -0.10
N ALA A 33 -10.52 7.45 0.91
CA ALA A 33 -11.93 7.11 1.02
C ALA A 33 -12.66 8.11 1.92
N LEU A 34 -13.93 8.33 1.62
CA LEU A 34 -14.86 9.11 2.42
C LEU A 34 -16.01 8.19 2.83
N ARG A 35 -16.32 8.16 4.12
CA ARG A 35 -17.51 7.50 4.63
C ARG A 35 -18.48 8.54 5.20
N SER A 36 -19.66 8.62 4.61
CA SER A 36 -20.77 9.47 5.07
C SER A 36 -21.88 8.58 5.60
N GLU A 37 -22.11 8.64 6.91
CA GLU A 37 -23.04 7.74 7.61
C GLU A 37 -22.73 6.25 7.36
N ASP A 38 -23.46 5.59 6.45
CA ASP A 38 -23.29 4.20 6.05
C ASP A 38 -22.82 4.02 4.60
N ASP A 39 -22.68 5.11 3.85
CA ASP A 39 -22.24 5.08 2.46
C ASP A 39 -20.72 5.28 2.34
N TRP A 40 -20.12 4.60 1.37
CA TRP A 40 -18.68 4.63 1.13
C TRP A 40 -18.38 5.16 -0.27
N ASN A 41 -17.62 6.25 -0.34
CA ASN A 41 -16.91 6.65 -1.54
C ASN A 41 -15.44 6.22 -1.44
N PHE A 42 -15.00 5.33 -2.33
CA PHE A 42 -13.61 4.84 -2.41
C PHE A 42 -12.75 5.61 -3.42
N ASP A 43 -13.34 6.55 -4.14
CA ASP A 43 -12.65 7.44 -5.07
C ASP A 43 -13.16 8.88 -4.86
N PRO A 44 -12.74 9.52 -3.76
CA PRO A 44 -13.23 10.84 -3.41
C PRO A 44 -12.77 11.92 -4.41
N GLU A 45 -13.74 12.62 -5.00
CA GLU A 45 -13.52 13.64 -6.03
C GLU A 45 -13.41 15.06 -5.42
N PRO A 46 -12.77 16.03 -6.10
CA PRO A 46 -12.64 17.41 -5.62
C PRO A 46 -13.99 18.11 -5.30
N GLU A 47 -15.07 17.67 -5.93
CA GLU A 47 -16.43 18.16 -5.76
C GLU A 47 -17.11 17.62 -4.49
N ASP A 48 -16.58 16.55 -3.88
CA ASP A 48 -17.17 15.93 -2.70
C ASP A 48 -17.15 16.88 -1.50
N VAL A 49 -18.33 17.17 -0.97
CA VAL A 49 -18.52 18.08 0.16
C VAL A 49 -18.52 17.32 1.47
N LEU A 50 -17.55 17.66 2.33
CA LEU A 50 -17.39 17.09 3.65
C LEU A 50 -18.45 17.67 4.61
N ARG A 51 -19.02 16.81 5.45
CA ARG A 51 -20.03 17.16 6.45
C ARG A 51 -19.64 16.65 7.82
N ALA A 52 -20.10 17.35 8.85
CA ALA A 52 -20.02 16.88 10.22
C ALA A 52 -20.52 15.42 10.37
N GLY A 53 -19.67 14.56 10.91
CA GLY A 53 -19.93 13.13 11.07
C GLY A 53 -19.23 12.24 10.03
N ASP A 54 -18.85 12.81 8.89
CA ASP A 54 -18.08 12.10 7.87
C ASP A 54 -16.75 11.60 8.42
N VAL A 55 -16.29 10.47 7.91
CA VAL A 55 -14.99 9.89 8.24
C VAL A 55 -14.14 9.86 6.98
N LEU A 56 -13.06 10.64 7.01
CA LEU A 56 -12.03 10.63 5.98
C LEU A 56 -10.98 9.59 6.31
N PHE A 57 -10.65 8.78 5.32
CA PHE A 57 -9.47 7.92 5.29
C PHE A 57 -8.46 8.58 4.37
N LEU A 58 -7.24 8.75 4.86
CA LEU A 58 -6.17 9.46 4.15
C LEU A 58 -4.88 8.66 4.19
N GLN A 59 -4.03 8.89 3.21
CA GLN A 59 -2.69 8.34 3.13
C GLN A 59 -1.69 9.48 2.86
N GLY A 60 -0.63 9.53 3.66
CA GLY A 60 0.42 10.54 3.50
C GLY A 60 1.47 10.45 4.60
N PRO A 61 2.41 11.41 4.67
CA PRO A 61 3.51 11.38 5.62
C PRO A 61 3.01 11.54 7.07
N PRO A 62 3.70 10.97 8.08
CA PRO A 62 3.26 11.01 9.48
C PRO A 62 3.10 12.42 10.03
N GLU A 63 3.84 13.39 9.51
CA GLU A 63 3.79 14.81 9.89
C GLU A 63 2.41 15.42 9.59
N GLY A 64 1.81 15.07 8.44
CA GLY A 64 0.51 15.60 7.99
C GLY A 64 -0.69 15.14 8.81
N VAL A 65 -0.55 14.09 9.61
CA VAL A 65 -1.65 13.53 10.42
C VAL A 65 -2.13 14.51 11.48
N THR A 66 -1.23 15.30 12.06
CA THR A 66 -1.59 16.29 13.09
C THR A 66 -2.41 17.41 12.48
N GLU A 67 -1.96 17.95 11.35
CA GLU A 67 -2.60 19.07 10.64
C GLU A 67 -4.00 18.69 10.16
N VAL A 68 -4.17 17.52 9.54
CA VAL A 68 -5.49 17.05 9.12
C VAL A 68 -6.47 16.91 10.29
N ARG A 69 -5.98 16.48 11.47
CA ARG A 69 -6.83 16.35 12.67
C ARG A 69 -7.26 17.71 13.20
N GLU A 70 -6.38 18.70 13.19
CA GLU A 70 -6.73 20.06 13.56
C GLU A 70 -7.79 20.65 12.61
N LEU A 71 -7.60 20.49 11.29
CA LEU A 71 -8.58 20.92 10.29
C LEU A 71 -9.95 20.27 10.51
N ALA A 72 -9.97 18.98 10.86
CA ALA A 72 -11.19 18.22 11.14
C ALA A 72 -11.82 18.51 12.52
N GLY A 73 -11.21 19.37 13.34
CA GLY A 73 -11.65 19.64 14.72
C GLY A 73 -11.48 18.45 15.67
N ALA A 74 -10.63 17.49 15.30
CA ALA A 74 -10.31 16.32 16.11
C ALA A 74 -9.19 16.62 17.11
N ARG A 75 -9.18 15.92 18.25
CA ARG A 75 -8.10 16.07 19.24
C ARG A 75 -6.73 15.61 18.68
N PRO A 76 -5.62 16.29 19.04
CA PRO A 76 -4.27 15.82 18.74
C PRO A 76 -4.06 14.38 19.23
N LEU A 77 -3.28 13.60 18.47
CA LEU A 77 -3.04 12.19 18.80
C LEU A 77 -2.33 12.01 20.16
N GLY A 78 -1.55 13.01 20.60
CA GLY A 78 -0.78 12.99 21.85
C GLY A 78 -1.62 13.00 23.14
N ASP A 79 -2.91 13.30 23.07
CA ASP A 79 -3.81 13.32 24.24
C ASP A 79 -4.62 12.01 24.40
N ALA A 80 -4.48 11.06 23.49
CA ALA A 80 -5.05 9.72 23.69
C ALA A 80 -4.17 8.99 24.72
N PRO A 81 -4.74 8.44 25.82
CA PRO A 81 -3.95 7.58 26.69
C PRO A 81 -3.40 6.45 25.83
N GLU A 82 -2.06 6.31 25.79
CA GLU A 82 -1.44 5.13 25.22
C GLU A 82 -2.16 3.91 25.81
N PRO A 83 -2.66 2.98 24.99
CA PRO A 83 -3.20 1.74 25.52
C PRO A 83 -2.12 1.15 26.43
N ALA A 84 -2.50 0.91 27.70
CA ALA A 84 -1.56 0.52 28.73
C ALA A 84 -0.66 -0.61 28.20
N PRO A 85 0.67 -0.54 28.42
CA PRO A 85 1.57 -1.57 27.96
C PRO A 85 1.29 -2.81 28.80
N ASN A 86 0.37 -3.66 28.35
CA ASN A 86 0.40 -5.07 28.69
C ASN A 86 1.57 -5.68 27.91
N ALA A 87 2.77 -5.27 28.33
CA ALA A 87 4.04 -5.81 27.88
C ALA A 87 4.17 -7.22 28.46
N GLY A 88 3.97 -8.23 27.61
CA GLY A 88 4.28 -9.63 27.93
C GLY A 88 3.88 -10.61 26.83
N GLU A 89 2.70 -10.47 26.26
CA GLU A 89 2.20 -11.32 25.18
C GLU A 89 1.29 -10.46 24.29
N LEU A 90 1.61 -10.32 23.00
CA LEU A 90 0.67 -9.77 22.02
C LEU A 90 -0.67 -10.48 22.22
N SER A 91 -1.77 -9.72 22.34
CA SER A 91 -3.09 -10.35 22.43
C SER A 91 -3.35 -11.17 21.18
N GLU A 92 -4.20 -12.18 21.24
CA GLU A 92 -4.54 -12.95 20.05
C GLU A 92 -5.11 -12.06 18.94
N ILE A 93 -5.74 -10.94 19.29
CA ILE A 93 -6.20 -9.92 18.34
C ILE A 93 -5.02 -9.21 17.68
N ASP A 94 -4.02 -8.77 18.44
CA ASP A 94 -2.86 -8.06 17.88
C ASP A 94 -2.13 -8.95 16.87
N ARG A 95 -1.97 -10.25 17.18
CA ARG A 95 -1.38 -11.21 16.23
C ARG A 95 -2.23 -11.38 14.97
N ALA A 96 -3.55 -11.40 15.08
CA ALA A 96 -4.44 -11.47 13.92
C ALA A 96 -4.34 -10.19 13.07
N VAL A 97 -4.24 -9.02 13.70
CA VAL A 97 -4.07 -7.73 13.02
C VAL A 97 -2.72 -7.65 12.33
N ASP A 98 -1.63 -8.09 12.96
CA ASP A 98 -0.30 -8.11 12.37
C ASP A 98 -0.27 -8.98 11.10
N ILE A 99 -0.87 -10.18 11.16
CA ILE A 99 -1.00 -11.05 9.99
C ILE A 99 -1.86 -10.39 8.91
N LEU A 100 -2.96 -9.73 9.30
CA LEU A 100 -3.84 -9.06 8.34
C LEU A 100 -3.12 -7.93 7.58
N ILE A 101 -2.32 -7.15 8.30
CA ILE A 101 -1.50 -6.08 7.70
C ILE A 101 -0.54 -6.68 6.69
N GLU A 102 0.12 -7.79 7.04
CA GLU A 102 1.03 -8.47 6.13
C GLU A 102 0.30 -9.04 4.91
N MET A 103 -0.87 -9.66 5.10
CA MET A 103 -1.71 -10.16 4.00
C MET A 103 -2.10 -9.05 3.02
N LYS A 104 -2.57 -7.90 3.52
CA LYS A 104 -2.88 -6.73 2.69
C LYS A 104 -1.66 -6.25 1.91
N ASN A 105 -0.52 -6.15 2.58
CA ASN A 105 0.71 -5.68 1.99
C ASN A 105 1.22 -6.62 0.88
N LEU A 106 1.15 -7.93 1.13
CA LEU A 106 1.54 -8.94 0.15
C LEU A 106 0.57 -9.03 -1.02
N SER A 107 -0.74 -8.86 -0.81
CA SER A 107 -1.70 -8.80 -1.92
C SER A 107 -1.41 -7.65 -2.88
N GLU A 108 -0.99 -6.49 -2.37
CA GLU A 108 -0.57 -5.36 -3.22
C GLU A 108 0.72 -5.65 -3.99
N VAL A 109 1.68 -6.33 -3.35
CA VAL A 109 2.93 -6.76 -4.01
C VAL A 109 2.65 -7.81 -5.08
N ALA A 110 1.74 -8.76 -4.83
CA ALA A 110 1.33 -9.78 -5.79
C ALA A 110 0.75 -9.14 -7.07
N VAL A 111 -0.15 -8.15 -6.93
CA VAL A 111 -0.71 -7.42 -8.07
C VAL A 111 0.37 -6.71 -8.87
N GLY A 112 1.28 -5.99 -8.19
CA GLY A 112 2.37 -5.29 -8.89
C GLY A 112 3.33 -6.23 -9.62
N LEU A 113 3.68 -7.35 -8.99
CA LEU A 113 4.49 -8.40 -9.61
C LEU A 113 3.76 -9.07 -10.78
N ALA A 114 2.44 -9.27 -10.70
CA ALA A 114 1.66 -9.87 -11.77
C ALA A 114 1.62 -8.98 -13.01
N TYR A 115 1.38 -7.68 -12.85
CA TYR A 115 1.49 -6.71 -13.95
C TYR A 115 2.90 -6.70 -14.55
N SER A 116 3.93 -6.71 -13.71
CA SER A 116 5.32 -6.75 -14.18
C SER A 116 5.65 -8.04 -14.94
N ALA A 117 5.17 -9.19 -14.46
CA ALA A 117 5.35 -10.47 -15.13
C ALA A 117 4.70 -10.48 -16.52
N LEU A 118 3.50 -9.91 -16.64
CA LEU A 118 2.79 -9.78 -17.92
C LEU A 118 3.49 -8.81 -18.89
N LEU A 119 3.93 -7.65 -18.39
CA LEU A 119 4.62 -6.64 -19.20
C LEU A 119 5.96 -7.14 -19.76
N TYR A 120 6.74 -7.85 -18.94
CA TYR A 120 8.09 -8.28 -19.30
C TYR A 120 8.18 -9.75 -19.75
N GLY A 121 7.06 -10.49 -19.72
CA GLY A 121 7.07 -11.94 -19.96
C GLY A 121 8.00 -12.70 -18.98
N ASP A 122 8.16 -12.20 -17.76
CA ASP A 122 9.16 -12.70 -16.80
C ASP A 122 8.57 -13.85 -15.96
N ALA A 123 8.88 -15.09 -16.35
CA ALA A 123 8.48 -16.30 -15.63
C ALA A 123 9.11 -16.41 -14.21
N GLY A 124 10.12 -15.61 -13.89
CA GLY A 124 10.64 -15.46 -12.54
C GLY A 124 9.68 -14.67 -11.65
N LEU A 125 9.14 -13.56 -12.16
CA LEU A 125 8.12 -12.78 -11.45
C LEU A 125 6.81 -13.56 -11.30
N ALA A 126 6.39 -14.29 -12.34
CA ALA A 126 5.21 -15.15 -12.27
C ALA A 126 5.31 -16.19 -11.13
N ARG A 127 6.48 -16.83 -10.97
CA ARG A 127 6.72 -17.77 -9.87
C ARG A 127 6.70 -17.10 -8.50
N GLU A 128 7.12 -15.85 -8.42
CA GLU A 128 7.05 -15.07 -7.19
C GLU A 128 5.61 -14.80 -6.77
N VAL A 129 4.74 -14.44 -7.71
CA VAL A 129 3.31 -14.26 -7.45
C VAL A 129 2.66 -15.53 -6.92
N ILE A 130 2.96 -16.68 -7.52
CA ILE A 130 2.48 -18.00 -7.06
C ILE A 130 2.97 -18.26 -5.62
N ALA A 131 4.24 -17.99 -5.32
CA ALA A 131 4.76 -18.17 -3.97
C ALA A 131 4.09 -17.26 -2.93
N ILE A 132 3.70 -16.03 -3.32
CA ILE A 132 2.92 -15.14 -2.46
C ILE A 132 1.54 -15.71 -2.20
N GLU A 133 0.84 -16.23 -3.22
CA GLU A 133 -0.49 -16.83 -3.06
C GLU A 133 -0.46 -18.03 -2.10
N ASP A 134 0.51 -18.95 -2.26
CA ASP A 134 0.74 -20.06 -1.33
C ASP A 134 0.92 -19.57 0.13
N GLU A 135 1.68 -18.47 0.34
CA GLU A 135 1.90 -17.90 1.66
C GLU A 135 0.67 -17.15 2.21
N MET A 136 -0.12 -16.51 1.34
CA MET A 136 -1.39 -15.85 1.68
C MET A 136 -2.38 -16.86 2.26
N ASP A 137 -2.41 -18.05 1.69
CA ASP A 137 -3.25 -19.16 2.15
C ASP A 137 -2.90 -19.60 3.58
N GLU A 138 -1.60 -19.77 3.86
CA GLU A 138 -1.13 -20.11 5.19
C GLU A 138 -1.37 -18.98 6.20
N MET A 139 -1.19 -17.72 5.78
CA MET A 139 -1.47 -16.55 6.61
C MET A 139 -2.96 -16.45 6.98
N ARG A 140 -3.87 -16.68 6.02
CA ARG A 140 -5.32 -16.70 6.26
C ARG A 140 -5.67 -17.73 7.33
N TYR A 141 -5.16 -18.97 7.20
CA TYR A 141 -5.40 -20.02 8.19
C TYR A 141 -4.92 -19.62 9.60
N ARG A 142 -3.72 -19.03 9.70
CA ARG A 142 -3.16 -18.55 10.96
C ARG A 142 -3.99 -17.41 11.56
N LEU A 143 -4.43 -16.46 10.74
CA LEU A 143 -5.28 -15.34 11.16
C LEU A 143 -6.61 -15.84 11.70
N GLU A 144 -7.31 -16.72 10.98
CA GLU A 144 -8.59 -17.30 11.42
C GLU A 144 -8.44 -17.99 12.78
N ARG A 145 -7.36 -18.75 12.97
CA ARG A 145 -7.05 -19.39 14.25
C ARG A 145 -6.91 -18.36 15.38
N TRP A 146 -6.17 -17.27 15.16
CA TRP A 146 -6.01 -16.22 16.17
C TRP A 146 -7.32 -15.49 16.47
N VAL A 147 -8.13 -15.21 15.45
CA VAL A 147 -9.47 -14.65 15.61
C VAL A 147 -10.36 -15.56 16.47
N LEU A 148 -10.34 -16.87 16.24
CA LEU A 148 -11.11 -17.83 17.04
C LEU A 148 -10.63 -17.91 18.50
N LEU A 149 -9.32 -17.81 18.74
CA LEU A 149 -8.76 -17.78 20.10
C LEU A 149 -9.05 -16.47 20.84
N ALA A 150 -9.19 -15.36 20.11
CA ALA A 150 -9.57 -14.07 20.66
C ALA A 150 -11.06 -14.02 21.04
N ALA A 151 -11.94 -14.72 20.30
CA ALA A 151 -13.40 -14.61 20.43
C ALA A 151 -13.95 -14.71 21.87
N PRO A 152 -13.49 -15.62 22.76
CA PRO A 152 -13.99 -15.70 24.13
C PRO A 152 -13.65 -14.49 25.02
N ARG A 153 -12.67 -13.67 24.61
CA ARG A 153 -12.17 -12.52 25.38
C ARG A 153 -12.74 -11.18 24.91
N VAL A 154 -13.55 -11.20 23.85
CA VAL A 154 -14.17 -10.01 23.27
C VAL A 154 -15.66 -10.01 23.63
N GLU A 155 -16.14 -8.92 24.23
CA GLU A 155 -17.55 -8.79 24.66
C GLU A 155 -18.53 -8.94 23.50
N ASP A 156 -18.16 -8.44 22.31
CA ASP A 156 -18.93 -8.50 21.09
C ASP A 156 -18.09 -9.13 19.97
N SER A 157 -18.21 -10.46 19.82
CA SER A 157 -17.47 -11.22 18.81
C SER A 157 -17.86 -10.86 17.37
N SER A 158 -18.98 -10.17 17.16
CA SER A 158 -19.37 -9.71 15.81
C SER A 158 -18.35 -8.73 15.23
N ARG A 159 -17.62 -8.00 16.08
CA ARG A 159 -16.55 -7.08 15.68
C ARG A 159 -15.36 -7.79 15.03
N LEU A 160 -15.15 -9.06 15.34
CA LEU A 160 -14.07 -9.87 14.76
C LEU A 160 -14.34 -10.29 13.31
N ARG A 161 -15.60 -10.20 12.85
CA ARG A 161 -15.97 -10.54 11.47
C ARG A 161 -15.23 -9.65 10.45
N GLY A 162 -14.94 -8.40 10.80
CA GLY A 162 -14.20 -7.49 9.93
C GLY A 162 -12.81 -8.02 9.59
N LEU A 163 -12.12 -8.64 10.54
CA LEU A 163 -10.79 -9.24 10.32
C LEU A 163 -10.87 -10.40 9.33
N LEU A 164 -11.89 -11.26 9.46
CA LEU A 164 -12.10 -12.38 8.55
C LEU A 164 -12.42 -11.89 7.13
N HIS A 165 -13.32 -10.90 7.00
CA HIS A 165 -13.66 -10.34 5.69
C HIS A 165 -12.47 -9.67 5.00
N LEU A 166 -11.66 -8.92 5.74
CA LEU A 166 -10.45 -8.32 5.18
C LEU A 166 -9.42 -9.38 4.79
N ALA A 167 -9.24 -10.43 5.60
CA ALA A 167 -8.33 -11.53 5.28
C ALA A 167 -8.76 -12.27 4.01
N THR A 168 -10.06 -12.58 3.87
CA THR A 168 -10.62 -13.16 2.64
C THR A 168 -10.42 -12.24 1.45
N ALA A 169 -10.70 -10.94 1.59
CA ALA A 169 -10.53 -10.00 0.49
C ALA A 169 -9.06 -9.90 0.04
N SER A 170 -8.10 -9.84 0.99
CA SER A 170 -6.68 -9.82 0.65
C SER A 170 -6.22 -11.10 -0.03
N GLU A 171 -6.66 -12.27 0.42
CA GLU A 171 -6.34 -13.54 -0.26
C GLU A 171 -6.98 -13.61 -1.66
N THR A 172 -8.24 -13.24 -1.83
CA THR A 172 -8.87 -13.20 -3.16
C THR A 172 -8.13 -12.27 -4.14
N ILE A 173 -7.57 -11.15 -3.66
CA ILE A 173 -6.73 -10.27 -4.50
C ILE A 173 -5.45 -11.01 -4.95
N ALA A 174 -4.81 -11.75 -4.04
CA ALA A 174 -3.61 -12.53 -4.36
C ALA A 174 -3.93 -13.68 -5.33
N ASP A 175 -5.05 -14.37 -5.16
CA ASP A 175 -5.54 -15.40 -6.09
C ASP A 175 -5.74 -14.82 -7.49
N CYS A 176 -6.41 -13.67 -7.61
CA CYS A 176 -6.59 -12.99 -8.89
C CYS A 176 -5.24 -12.59 -9.51
N ALA A 177 -4.28 -12.13 -8.71
CA ALA A 177 -2.94 -11.83 -9.19
C ALA A 177 -2.22 -13.10 -9.70
N MET A 178 -2.39 -14.24 -9.04
CA MET A 178 -1.90 -15.54 -9.54
C MET A 178 -2.55 -15.93 -10.87
N GLU A 179 -3.87 -15.75 -11.00
CA GLU A 179 -4.59 -16.03 -12.24
C GLU A 179 -4.08 -15.18 -13.40
N MET A 180 -3.73 -13.91 -13.16
CA MET A 180 -3.14 -13.03 -14.17
C MET A 180 -1.85 -13.62 -14.78
N VAL A 181 -0.98 -14.22 -13.96
CA VAL A 181 0.32 -14.71 -14.42
C VAL A 181 0.28 -16.10 -15.07
N TRP A 182 -0.89 -16.75 -15.11
CA TRP A 182 -1.07 -18.06 -15.74
C TRP A 182 -0.61 -18.08 -17.20
N VAL A 183 -0.87 -17.00 -17.95
CA VAL A 183 -0.46 -16.86 -19.37
C VAL A 183 1.07 -16.95 -19.49
N VAL A 184 1.79 -16.25 -18.61
CA VAL A 184 3.27 -16.25 -18.57
C VAL A 184 3.80 -17.60 -18.11
N GLU A 185 3.14 -18.23 -17.13
CA GLU A 185 3.50 -19.56 -16.61
C GLU A 185 3.37 -20.65 -17.69
N LYS A 186 2.36 -20.56 -18.56
CA LYS A 186 2.19 -21.48 -19.70
C LYS A 186 3.06 -21.13 -20.91
N GLY A 187 3.80 -20.02 -20.86
CA GLY A 187 4.62 -19.54 -21.97
C GLY A 187 3.79 -19.11 -23.18
N GLU A 188 2.55 -18.69 -22.94
CA GLU A 188 1.66 -18.15 -23.96
C GLU A 188 1.98 -16.68 -24.24
N GLU A 189 1.74 -16.22 -25.46
CA GLU A 189 1.94 -14.81 -25.80
C GLU A 189 0.85 -13.93 -25.20
N VAL A 190 1.26 -12.93 -24.42
CA VAL A 190 0.36 -11.88 -23.93
C VAL A 190 -0.04 -10.99 -25.11
N HIS A 191 -1.33 -10.82 -25.34
CA HIS A 191 -1.80 -10.00 -26.46
C HIS A 191 -1.38 -8.54 -26.29
N PRO A 192 -0.88 -7.85 -27.33
CA PRO A 192 -0.33 -6.48 -27.22
C PRO A 192 -1.27 -5.43 -26.60
N VAL A 193 -2.59 -5.64 -26.70
CA VAL A 193 -3.61 -4.78 -26.08
C VAL A 193 -3.48 -4.73 -24.56
N LEU A 194 -3.10 -5.84 -23.91
CA LEU A 194 -2.91 -5.85 -22.46
C LEU A 194 -1.72 -4.97 -22.06
N SER A 195 -0.61 -5.07 -22.79
CA SER A 195 0.57 -4.22 -22.56
C SER A 195 0.25 -2.74 -22.76
N ALA A 196 -0.51 -2.40 -23.81
CA ALA A 196 -0.95 -1.02 -24.05
C ALA A 196 -1.88 -0.50 -22.93
N ALA A 197 -2.87 -1.30 -22.51
CA ALA A 197 -3.80 -0.91 -21.45
C ALA A 197 -3.11 -0.71 -20.09
N ILE A 198 -2.08 -1.53 -19.76
CA ILE A 198 -1.30 -1.37 -18.54
C ILE A 198 -0.45 -0.09 -18.59
N GLY A 199 0.07 0.27 -19.78
CA GLY A 199 0.84 1.51 -19.97
C GLY A 199 0.01 2.79 -19.83
N GLU A 200 -1.31 2.73 -20.05
CA GLU A 200 -2.25 3.87 -19.90
C GLU A 200 -2.86 3.99 -18.50
N SER A 201 -2.41 3.18 -17.53
CA SER A 201 -2.89 3.19 -16.14
C SER A 201 -2.41 4.43 -15.37
N ASP A 202 -3.25 4.94 -14.46
CA ASP A 202 -2.90 6.03 -13.54
C ASP A 202 -1.77 5.66 -12.57
N GLU A 203 -1.57 4.36 -12.32
CA GLU A 203 -0.39 3.83 -11.63
C GLU A 203 0.30 2.79 -12.50
N ILE A 204 1.62 2.90 -12.60
CA ILE A 204 2.46 1.94 -13.32
C ILE A 204 3.33 1.16 -12.35
N VAL A 205 3.76 -0.02 -12.78
CA VAL A 205 4.70 -0.85 -12.02
C VAL A 205 5.96 -1.04 -12.84
N LEU A 206 7.11 -0.78 -12.22
CA LEU A 206 8.40 -0.75 -12.90
C LEU A 206 9.43 -1.57 -12.15
N LYS A 207 10.38 -2.10 -12.91
CA LYS A 207 11.55 -2.79 -12.39
C LYS A 207 12.80 -1.99 -12.72
N LEU A 208 13.43 -1.43 -11.70
CA LEU A 208 14.68 -0.67 -11.81
C LEU A 208 15.83 -1.45 -11.19
N THR A 209 17.03 -1.31 -11.74
CA THR A 209 18.24 -1.89 -11.15
C THR A 209 19.14 -0.77 -10.64
N VAL A 210 19.60 -0.89 -9.39
CA VAL A 210 20.53 0.08 -8.80
C VAL A 210 21.87 0.00 -9.53
N SER A 211 22.21 1.01 -10.32
CA SER A 211 23.52 1.09 -10.97
C SER A 211 24.61 1.27 -9.91
N PRO A 212 25.75 0.54 -9.97
CA PRO A 212 26.85 0.76 -9.05
C PRO A 212 27.35 2.21 -9.10
N GLY A 213 27.46 2.85 -7.93
CA GLY A 213 27.84 4.26 -7.81
C GLY A 213 26.74 5.28 -8.12
N SER A 214 25.50 4.85 -8.34
CA SER A 214 24.34 5.74 -8.45
C SER A 214 24.01 6.43 -7.12
N PRO A 215 23.18 7.50 -7.11
CA PRO A 215 22.71 8.11 -5.87
C PRO A 215 22.05 7.13 -4.89
N ALA A 216 21.39 6.09 -5.41
CA ALA A 216 20.76 5.03 -4.61
C ALA A 216 21.75 4.02 -4.01
N ASP A 217 22.94 3.84 -4.61
CA ASP A 217 23.89 2.81 -4.16
C ASP A 217 24.41 3.09 -2.74
N GLY A 218 24.24 2.12 -1.85
CA GLY A 218 24.63 2.21 -0.45
C GLY A 218 23.72 3.08 0.41
N LYS A 219 22.62 3.62 -0.11
CA LYS A 219 21.64 4.42 0.64
C LYS A 219 20.50 3.57 1.19
N THR A 220 19.84 4.08 2.22
CA THR A 220 18.60 3.46 2.74
C THR A 220 17.39 4.05 2.05
N LEU A 221 16.29 3.30 1.98
CA LEU A 221 15.03 3.79 1.41
C LEU A 221 14.56 5.09 2.08
N ASP A 222 14.67 5.16 3.41
CA ASP A 222 14.39 6.36 4.20
C ASP A 222 15.18 7.59 3.72
N SER A 223 16.48 7.41 3.49
CA SER A 223 17.37 8.52 3.10
C SER A 223 17.13 9.00 1.66
N LEU A 224 16.56 8.13 0.82
CA LEU A 224 16.24 8.45 -0.57
C LEU A 224 14.88 9.14 -0.70
N LYS A 225 14.01 9.00 0.31
CA LYS A 225 12.66 9.60 0.34
C LYS A 225 11.88 9.36 -0.96
N ILE A 226 11.99 8.16 -1.52
CA ILE A 226 11.45 7.83 -2.85
C ILE A 226 9.97 8.24 -2.96
N GLU A 227 9.17 7.91 -1.95
CA GLU A 227 7.74 8.25 -1.92
C GLU A 227 7.48 9.75 -1.97
N THR A 228 8.25 10.57 -1.25
CA THR A 228 8.05 12.02 -1.20
C THR A 228 8.61 12.73 -2.42
N GLU A 229 9.76 12.28 -2.93
CA GLU A 229 10.46 12.95 -4.03
C GLU A 229 9.91 12.55 -5.40
N THR A 230 9.32 11.35 -5.52
CA THR A 230 8.87 10.81 -6.82
C THR A 230 7.40 10.42 -6.84
N GLY A 231 6.72 10.32 -5.70
CA GLY A 231 5.37 9.75 -5.63
C GLY A 231 5.33 8.23 -5.82
N MET A 232 6.48 7.59 -6.04
CA MET A 232 6.61 6.14 -6.24
C MET A 232 6.93 5.44 -4.92
N TYR A 233 6.42 4.23 -4.72
CA TYR A 233 6.70 3.42 -3.54
C TYR A 233 7.31 2.08 -3.90
N ALA A 234 8.21 1.59 -3.04
CA ALA A 234 8.89 0.32 -3.25
C ALA A 234 8.01 -0.86 -2.81
N LEU A 235 7.68 -1.74 -3.76
CA LEU A 235 6.93 -2.97 -3.51
C LEU A 235 7.86 -4.09 -3.05
N ALA A 236 8.98 -4.28 -3.73
CA ALA A 236 9.88 -5.40 -3.48
C ALA A 236 11.31 -5.12 -3.92
N VAL A 237 12.27 -5.78 -3.27
CA VAL A 237 13.69 -5.77 -3.64
C VAL A 237 14.16 -7.18 -3.91
N ASN A 238 14.76 -7.41 -5.08
CA ASN A 238 15.51 -8.62 -5.36
C ASN A 238 17.00 -8.35 -5.21
N ARG A 239 17.66 -9.12 -4.33
CA ARG A 239 19.11 -9.17 -4.21
C ARG A 239 19.60 -10.58 -4.48
N GLY A 240 20.23 -10.79 -5.63
CA GLY A 240 20.84 -12.08 -5.99
C GLY A 240 19.83 -13.24 -6.01
N GLY A 241 18.60 -12.98 -6.44
CA GLY A 241 17.52 -13.96 -6.50
C GLY A 241 16.68 -14.09 -5.21
N ARG A 242 17.05 -13.39 -4.13
CA ARG A 242 16.24 -13.32 -2.91
C ARG A 242 15.36 -12.08 -2.93
N TRP A 243 14.05 -12.28 -2.83
CA TRP A 243 13.10 -11.19 -2.70
C TRP A 243 12.91 -10.76 -1.25
N THR A 244 12.72 -9.47 -1.07
CA THR A 244 12.27 -8.82 0.17
C THR A 244 11.08 -7.95 -0.21
N TYR A 245 9.88 -8.37 0.15
CA TYR A 245 8.66 -7.59 -0.07
C TYR A 245 8.51 -6.50 0.99
N ARG A 246 7.90 -5.39 0.61
CA ARG A 246 7.72 -4.19 1.46
C ARG A 246 8.96 -3.91 2.31
N PRO A 247 10.12 -3.68 1.67
CA PRO A 247 11.35 -3.41 2.39
C PRO A 247 11.16 -2.25 3.36
N ARG A 248 11.59 -2.43 4.62
CA ARG A 248 11.53 -1.36 5.62
C ARG A 248 12.38 -0.18 5.19
N ASP A 249 12.07 1.02 5.69
CA ASP A 249 12.80 2.25 5.36
C ASP A 249 14.32 2.16 5.67
N THR A 250 14.68 1.33 6.66
CA THR A 250 16.07 1.02 7.03
C THR A 250 16.80 0.12 6.03
N TYR A 251 16.12 -0.46 5.05
CA TYR A 251 16.71 -1.35 4.05
C TYR A 251 17.71 -0.57 3.22
N ARG A 252 18.96 -1.07 3.16
CA ARG A 252 20.05 -0.43 2.43
C ARG A 252 20.19 -1.06 1.05
N LEU A 253 20.00 -0.25 0.02
CA LEU A 253 20.20 -0.61 -1.38
C LEU A 253 21.69 -0.81 -1.68
N GLN A 254 21.98 -1.70 -2.62
CA GLN A 254 23.32 -2.00 -3.12
C GLN A 254 23.30 -2.06 -4.64
N GLY A 255 24.39 -1.66 -5.28
CA GLY A 255 24.58 -1.86 -6.72
C GLY A 255 24.26 -3.29 -7.16
N GLY A 256 23.37 -3.42 -8.15
CA GLY A 256 22.87 -4.69 -8.65
C GLY A 256 21.56 -5.18 -8.00
N ASP A 257 21.04 -4.51 -6.97
CA ASP A 257 19.68 -4.77 -6.50
C ASP A 257 18.66 -4.40 -7.58
N SER A 258 17.63 -5.23 -7.76
CA SER A 258 16.46 -4.87 -8.56
C SER A 258 15.31 -4.47 -7.65
N LEU A 259 14.75 -3.28 -7.86
CA LEU A 259 13.58 -2.78 -7.16
C LEU A 259 12.35 -2.86 -8.04
N LEU A 260 11.28 -3.41 -7.48
CA LEU A 260 9.93 -3.22 -8.00
C LEU A 260 9.31 -2.01 -7.29
N VAL A 261 8.85 -1.06 -8.08
CA VAL A 261 8.25 0.20 -7.62
C VAL A 261 6.94 0.42 -8.33
N THR A 262 6.03 1.16 -7.71
CA THR A 262 4.79 1.56 -8.36
C THR A 262 4.33 2.93 -7.88
N GLY A 263 3.53 3.59 -8.69
CA GLY A 263 3.04 4.95 -8.47
C GLY A 263 2.76 5.64 -9.79
N ALA A 264 2.55 6.95 -9.72
CA ALA A 264 2.17 7.75 -10.88
C ALA A 264 3.32 7.84 -11.92
N PRO A 265 3.02 7.77 -13.23
CA PRO A 265 4.03 7.83 -14.29
C PRO A 265 4.98 9.03 -14.22
N GLU A 266 4.53 10.16 -13.67
CA GLU A 266 5.33 11.38 -13.52
C GLU A 266 6.56 11.17 -12.61
N GLY A 267 6.54 10.16 -11.74
CA GLY A 267 7.64 9.78 -10.87
C GLY A 267 8.79 9.04 -11.56
N LEU A 268 8.63 8.63 -12.83
CA LEU A 268 9.60 7.80 -13.56
C LEU A 268 10.97 8.45 -13.72
N GLU A 269 11.01 9.65 -14.29
CA GLU A 269 12.25 10.37 -14.59
C GLU A 269 13.09 10.62 -13.32
N PRO A 270 12.57 11.24 -12.26
CA PRO A 270 13.36 11.48 -11.05
C PRO A 270 13.79 10.16 -10.38
N LEU A 271 12.99 9.11 -10.50
CA LEU A 271 13.35 7.80 -9.98
C LEU A 271 14.49 7.14 -10.77
N ALA A 272 14.46 7.21 -12.10
CA ALA A 272 15.53 6.68 -12.95
C ALA A 272 16.86 7.37 -12.68
N GLU A 273 16.86 8.70 -12.50
CA GLU A 273 18.05 9.47 -12.11
C GLU A 273 18.64 9.00 -10.77
N LEU A 274 17.80 8.78 -9.75
CA LEU A 274 18.24 8.26 -8.45
C LEU A 274 18.92 6.89 -8.56
N PHE A 275 18.46 6.05 -9.47
CA PHE A 275 18.96 4.69 -9.67
C PHE A 275 20.12 4.63 -10.68
N GLY A 276 20.44 5.76 -11.32
CA GLY A 276 21.47 5.86 -12.35
C GLY A 276 21.12 5.04 -13.60
N GLN A 277 19.84 5.07 -13.99
CA GLN A 277 19.34 4.45 -15.21
C GLN A 277 18.95 5.53 -16.22
N GLU A 278 19.24 5.29 -17.50
CA GLU A 278 18.63 6.04 -18.59
C GLU A 278 17.31 5.34 -18.93
N LEU A 279 16.20 6.10 -18.94
CA LEU A 279 14.95 5.60 -19.48
C LEU A 279 15.15 5.45 -20.99
N GLU A 280 15.13 4.22 -21.50
CA GLU A 280 14.96 4.02 -22.93
C GLU A 280 13.56 4.51 -23.29
N ASP A 281 13.48 5.51 -24.18
CA ASP A 281 12.22 5.90 -24.83
C ASP A 281 11.56 4.61 -25.35
N SER A 282 10.46 4.20 -24.72
CA SER A 282 9.67 3.09 -25.28
C SER A 282 9.05 3.59 -26.60
N PRO A 283 9.10 2.77 -27.68
CA PRO A 283 8.67 3.15 -29.02
C PRO A 283 7.17 3.39 -29.17
#